data_AF-A0A2V5JAT1-F1
#
_entry.id   AF-A0A2V5JAT1-F1
#
_cell.length_a   1.000
_cell.length_b   1.000
_cell.length_c   1.000
_cell.angle_alpha   90.00
_cell.angle_beta   90.00
_cell.angle_gamma   90.00
#
_symmetry.space_group_name_H-M   'P 1'
#
loop_
_entity.id
_entity.type
_entity.pdbx_description
1 polymer ?
#
loop_
_entity_poly.entity_id
_entity_poly.type
_entity_poly.pdbx_seq_one_letter_code
_entity_poly.pdbx_strand_id
1 'polypeptide(L)'
;IGNGDLFSPQEVARRRAETKIAGVMIGRAAMSAPWIFGQIKHYLATGELLPPPELSERWNVIIGHCRTHAENWGDEEQAIRSMRARLMAYSKNFPAAKVLREKFQHVATLTDVEQIAEQHLATTAIMSDFVGQAFVPATA
;
A
#
# COMPACT_ATOMS: atom_id res chain seq x y z
N ILE A 1 -6.75 9.75 23.40
CA ILE A 1 -6.55 9.14 22.06
C ILE A 1 -7.78 8.29 21.73
N GLY A 2 -8.39 8.45 20.56
CA GLY A 2 -9.48 7.58 20.09
C GLY A 2 -8.95 6.34 19.35
N ASN A 3 -9.56 5.17 19.56
CA ASN A 3 -9.23 3.90 18.91
C ASN A 3 -10.51 3.20 18.42
N GLY A 4 -10.43 2.47 17.30
CA GLY A 4 -11.49 1.61 16.77
C GLY A 4 -11.95 1.98 15.35
N ASP A 5 -11.79 1.04 14.41
CA ASP A 5 -12.40 1.01 13.06
C ASP A 5 -12.28 2.28 12.21
N LEU A 6 -11.17 3.00 12.35
CA LEU A 6 -10.86 4.17 11.53
C LEU A 6 -10.20 3.73 10.21
N PHE A 7 -11.02 3.63 9.16
CA PHE A 7 -10.58 3.17 7.84
C PHE A 7 -10.51 4.27 6.77
N SER A 8 -10.95 5.50 7.09
CA SER A 8 -10.95 6.62 6.15
C SER A 8 -10.64 7.97 6.81
N PRO A 9 -10.10 8.95 6.06
CA PRO A 9 -9.91 10.31 6.55
C PRO A 9 -11.19 10.97 7.09
N GLN A 10 -12.32 10.72 6.45
CA GLN A 10 -13.63 11.27 6.85
C GLN A 10 -14.10 10.71 8.19
N GLU A 11 -13.94 9.40 8.42
CA GLU A 11 -14.32 8.77 9.69
C GLU A 11 -13.46 9.31 10.84
N VAL A 12 -12.17 9.55 10.57
CA VAL A 12 -11.29 10.23 11.53
C VAL A 12 -11.77 11.64 11.85
N ALA A 13 -12.13 12.43 10.84
CA ALA A 13 -12.64 13.78 11.03
C ALA A 13 -13.97 13.80 11.81
N ARG A 14 -14.91 12.90 11.46
CA ARG A 14 -16.19 12.72 12.15
C ARG A 14 -15.98 12.39 13.63
N ARG A 15 -15.16 11.38 13.93
CA ARG A 15 -14.82 11.00 15.31
C ARG A 15 -14.18 12.14 16.09
N ARG A 16 -13.29 12.90 15.46
CA ARG A 16 -12.64 14.05 16.11
C ARG A 16 -13.66 15.14 16.49
N ALA A 17 -14.64 15.40 15.62
CA ALA A 17 -15.73 16.33 15.90
C ALA A 17 -16.65 15.85 17.04
N GLU A 18 -16.95 14.54 17.08
CA GLU A 18 -17.88 13.96 18.06
C GLU A 18 -17.28 13.78 19.46
N THR A 19 -15.98 13.43 19.55
CA THR A 19 -15.40 12.89 20.79
C THR A 19 -14.37 13.79 21.46
N LYS A 20 -14.12 15.00 20.93
CA LYS A 20 -13.09 15.96 21.42
C LYS A 20 -11.71 15.34 21.65
N ILE A 21 -11.39 14.24 20.96
CA ILE A 21 -10.10 13.55 21.09
C ILE A 21 -8.97 14.42 20.52
N ALA A 22 -7.83 14.44 21.22
CA ALA A 22 -6.62 15.13 20.76
C ALA A 22 -5.90 14.41 19.61
N GLY A 23 -6.22 13.14 19.36
CA GLY A 23 -5.60 12.33 18.32
C GLY A 23 -6.23 10.95 18.19
N VAL A 24 -5.91 10.26 17.10
CA VAL A 24 -6.42 8.92 16.75
C VAL A 24 -5.28 7.92 16.64
N MET A 25 -5.56 6.66 17.00
CA MET A 25 -4.68 5.53 16.76
C MET A 25 -5.22 4.69 15.60
N ILE A 26 -4.39 4.43 14.58
CA ILE A 26 -4.74 3.62 13.41
C ILE A 26 -3.94 2.32 13.45
N GLY A 27 -4.62 1.21 13.70
CA GLY A 27 -4.00 -0.12 13.75
C GLY A 27 -4.17 -0.89 12.44
N ARG A 28 -5.28 -1.64 12.32
CA ARG A 28 -5.54 -2.58 11.22
C ARG A 28 -5.45 -1.96 9.82
N ALA A 29 -5.93 -0.72 9.62
CA ALA A 29 -5.86 -0.06 8.32
C ALA A 29 -4.42 0.22 7.88
N ALA A 30 -3.58 0.70 8.81
CA ALA A 30 -2.17 1.02 8.53
C ALA A 30 -1.34 -0.23 8.21
N MET A 31 -1.74 -1.41 8.69
CA MET A 31 -1.04 -2.67 8.46
C MET A 31 -0.99 -3.10 6.99
N SER A 32 -1.97 -2.71 6.18
CA SER A 32 -2.03 -3.01 4.74
C SER A 32 -1.95 -1.76 3.85
N ALA A 33 -2.12 -0.56 4.43
CA ALA A 33 -2.17 0.70 3.72
C ALA A 33 -1.56 1.84 4.55
N PRO A 34 -0.23 1.86 4.76
CA PRO A 34 0.46 2.84 5.60
C PRO A 34 0.28 4.28 5.10
N TRP A 35 0.00 4.48 3.81
CA TRP A 35 -0.34 5.79 3.24
C TRP A 35 -1.61 6.43 3.82
N ILE A 36 -2.45 5.69 4.56
CA ILE A 36 -3.62 6.21 5.29
C ILE A 36 -3.27 7.41 6.18
N PHE A 37 -2.06 7.44 6.77
CA PHE A 37 -1.64 8.55 7.62
C PHE A 37 -1.49 9.86 6.83
N GLY A 38 -0.93 9.80 5.63
CA GLY A 38 -0.80 10.97 4.74
C GLY A 38 -2.16 11.48 4.29
N GLN A 39 -3.07 10.57 3.94
CA GLN A 39 -4.44 10.91 3.54
C GLN A 39 -5.24 11.55 4.67
N ILE A 40 -5.14 11.01 5.90
CA ILE A 40 -5.75 11.59 7.09
C ILE A 40 -5.19 12.99 7.35
N LYS A 41 -3.86 13.14 7.34
CA LYS A 41 -3.22 14.43 7.60
C LYS A 41 -3.64 15.49 6.59
N HIS A 42 -3.70 15.13 5.30
CA HIS A 42 -4.14 16.04 4.25
C HIS A 42 -5.61 16.44 4.44
N TYR A 43 -6.52 15.48 4.58
CA TYR A 43 -7.94 15.76 4.77
C TYR A 43 -8.24 16.62 6.00
N LEU A 44 -7.54 16.37 7.12
CA LEU A 44 -7.70 17.19 8.32
C LEU A 44 -7.19 18.63 8.15
N ALA A 45 -6.30 18.88 7.18
CA ALA A 45 -5.75 20.21 6.90
C ALA A 45 -6.55 20.97 5.83
N THR A 46 -7.05 20.28 4.79
CA THR A 46 -7.66 20.90 3.61
C THR A 46 -9.16 20.67 3.50
N GLY A 47 -9.68 19.62 4.13
CA GLY A 47 -11.04 19.12 3.89
C GLY A 47 -11.20 18.32 2.59
N GLU A 48 -10.11 18.13 1.84
CA GLU A 48 -10.11 17.46 0.54
C GLU A 48 -9.57 16.03 0.64
N LEU A 49 -10.06 15.14 -0.21
CA LEU A 49 -9.58 13.75 -0.25
C LEU A 49 -8.42 13.64 -1.22
N LEU A 50 -7.29 13.12 -0.73
CA LEU A 50 -6.24 12.65 -1.62
C LEU A 50 -6.68 11.37 -2.32
N PRO A 51 -6.37 11.24 -3.64
CA PRO A 51 -6.46 9.95 -4.28
C PRO A 51 -5.55 8.94 -3.54
N PRO A 52 -5.84 7.64 -3.65
CA PRO A 52 -4.89 6.64 -3.19
C PRO A 52 -3.58 6.77 -3.98
N PRO A 53 -2.42 6.52 -3.36
CA PRO A 53 -1.14 6.66 -4.04
C PRO A 53 -1.06 5.76 -5.27
N GLU A 54 -0.26 6.19 -6.23
CA GLU A 54 0.04 5.44 -7.44
C GLU A 54 0.68 4.09 -7.08
N LEU A 55 0.55 3.12 -7.98
CA LEU A 55 1.07 1.77 -7.72
C LEU A 55 2.60 1.78 -7.48
N SER A 56 3.34 2.62 -8.21
CA SER A 56 4.78 2.82 -8.02
C SER A 56 5.11 3.39 -6.64
N GLU A 57 4.36 4.39 -6.18
CA GLU A 57 4.52 4.98 -4.85
C GLU A 57 4.27 3.96 -3.74
N ARG A 58 3.26 3.09 -3.91
CA ARG A 58 3.00 1.99 -2.96
C ARG A 58 4.18 1.03 -2.90
N TRP A 59 4.75 0.65 -4.04
CA TRP A 59 5.92 -0.21 -4.08
C TRP A 59 7.14 0.44 -3.43
N ASN A 60 7.37 1.74 -3.65
CA ASN A 60 8.45 2.48 -3.01
C ASN A 60 8.35 2.42 -1.47
N VAL A 61 7.15 2.57 -0.92
CA VAL A 61 6.91 2.44 0.53
C VAL A 61 7.19 1.01 1.02
N ILE A 62 6.76 -0.01 0.27
CA ILE A 62 6.98 -1.42 0.65
C ILE A 62 8.47 -1.76 0.62
N ILE A 63 9.18 -1.40 -0.45
CA ILE A 63 10.62 -1.64 -0.61
C ILE A 63 11.39 -0.91 0.49
N GLY A 64 11.07 0.36 0.75
CA GLY A 64 11.67 1.13 1.85
C GLY A 64 11.47 0.48 3.21
N HIS A 65 10.29 -0.07 3.48
CA HIS A 65 10.02 -0.81 4.72
C HIS A 65 10.83 -2.10 4.81
N CYS A 66 10.89 -2.90 3.73
CA CYS A 66 11.72 -4.11 3.68
C CYS A 66 13.20 -3.79 3.91
N ARG A 67 13.72 -2.73 3.27
CA ARG A 67 15.10 -2.27 3.41
C ARG A 67 15.42 -1.86 4.84
N THR A 68 14.61 -0.98 5.42
CA THR A 68 14.78 -0.53 6.82
C THR A 68 14.71 -1.72 7.78
N HIS A 69 13.81 -2.67 7.53
CA HIS A 69 13.68 -3.88 8.36
C HIS A 69 14.93 -4.77 8.27
N ALA A 70 15.46 -4.99 7.07
CA ALA A 70 16.69 -5.74 6.86
C ALA A 70 17.90 -5.08 7.51
N GLU A 71 18.06 -3.77 7.36
CA GLU A 71 19.13 -2.97 7.98
C GLU A 71 19.11 -3.09 9.51
N ASN A 72 17.92 -3.03 10.12
CA ASN A 72 17.77 -3.15 11.57
C ASN A 72 17.98 -4.59 12.10
N TRP A 73 17.76 -5.60 11.26
CA TRP A 73 17.89 -7.00 11.64
C TRP A 73 19.33 -7.51 11.54
N GLY A 74 20.09 -7.05 10.54
CA GLY A 74 21.49 -7.42 10.30
C GLY A 74 21.71 -8.70 9.46
N ASP A 75 20.68 -9.53 9.29
CA ASP A 75 20.65 -10.66 8.34
C ASP A 75 19.49 -10.43 7.37
N GLU A 76 19.81 -10.04 6.13
CA GLU A 76 18.79 -9.70 5.13
C GLU A 76 17.84 -10.86 4.86
N GLU A 77 18.36 -12.08 4.73
CA GLU A 77 17.55 -13.21 4.30
C GLU A 77 16.52 -13.58 5.37
N GLN A 78 16.94 -13.63 6.63
CA GLN A 78 16.03 -13.85 7.75
C GLN A 78 15.02 -12.71 7.89
N ALA A 79 15.46 -11.46 7.72
CA ALA A 79 14.62 -10.29 7.81
C ALA A 79 13.52 -10.30 6.75
N ILE A 80 13.86 -10.54 5.48
CA ILE A 80 12.88 -10.54 4.38
C ILE A 80 11.94 -11.75 4.49
N ARG A 81 12.43 -12.93 4.90
CA ARG A 81 11.57 -14.07 5.20
C ARG A 81 10.56 -13.75 6.30
N SER A 82 10.94 -13.00 7.33
CA SER A 82 10.02 -12.55 8.39
C SER A 82 8.95 -11.58 7.88
N MET A 83 9.21 -10.88 6.77
CA MET A 83 8.30 -9.92 6.15
C MET A 83 7.23 -10.57 5.26
N ARG A 84 7.28 -11.87 4.97
CA ARG A 84 6.32 -12.55 4.09
C ARG A 84 4.86 -12.31 4.47
N ALA A 85 4.51 -12.48 5.74
CA ALA A 85 3.14 -12.21 6.21
C ALA A 85 2.73 -10.75 6.03
N ARG A 86 3.67 -9.81 6.18
CA ARG A 86 3.44 -8.38 5.95
C ARG A 86 3.24 -8.07 4.48
N LEU A 87 4.05 -8.65 3.59
CA LEU A 87 3.92 -8.51 2.13
C LEU A 87 2.57 -9.05 1.63
N MET A 88 2.12 -10.18 2.17
CA MET A 88 0.78 -10.72 1.91
C MET A 88 -0.34 -9.74 2.30
N ALA A 89 -0.18 -9.02 3.41
CA ALA A 89 -1.15 -8.00 3.83
C ALA A 89 -1.16 -6.79 2.90
N TYR A 90 0.01 -6.34 2.42
CA TYR A 90 0.10 -5.26 1.43
C TYR A 90 -0.60 -5.60 0.12
N SER A 91 -0.54 -6.86 -0.32
CA SER A 91 -1.11 -7.30 -1.60
C SER A 91 -2.64 -7.17 -1.69
N LYS A 92 -3.35 -7.01 -0.57
CA LYS A 92 -4.83 -6.99 -0.52
C LYS A 92 -5.46 -6.00 -1.50
N ASN A 93 -4.83 -4.85 -1.72
CA ASN A 93 -5.36 -3.76 -2.56
C ASN A 93 -4.51 -3.53 -3.81
N PHE A 94 -3.78 -4.54 -4.26
CA PHE A 94 -2.96 -4.49 -5.48
C PHE A 94 -3.68 -5.19 -6.64
N PRO A 95 -3.50 -4.71 -7.88
CA PRO A 95 -3.80 -5.50 -9.07
C PRO A 95 -3.12 -6.88 -8.99
N ALA A 96 -3.71 -7.89 -9.62
CA ALA A 96 -3.14 -9.25 -9.67
C ALA A 96 -2.70 -9.82 -8.30
N ALA A 97 -3.43 -9.49 -7.22
CA ALA A 97 -3.05 -9.85 -5.83
C ALA A 97 -2.75 -11.34 -5.63
N LYS A 98 -3.44 -12.24 -6.35
CA LYS A 98 -3.19 -13.70 -6.28
C LYS A 98 -1.76 -14.04 -6.70
N VAL A 99 -1.31 -13.51 -7.84
CA VAL A 99 0.05 -13.73 -8.39
C VAL A 99 1.10 -13.18 -7.43
N LEU A 100 0.84 -11.99 -6.87
CA LEU A 100 1.74 -11.42 -5.85
C LEU A 100 1.86 -12.31 -4.62
N ARG A 101 0.74 -12.86 -4.13
CA ARG A 101 0.77 -13.76 -2.97
C ARG A 101 1.61 -15.00 -3.24
N GLU A 102 1.46 -15.62 -4.41
CA GLU A 102 2.27 -16.79 -4.80
C GLU A 102 3.77 -16.44 -4.77
N LYS A 103 4.17 -15.31 -5.36
CA LYS A 103 5.57 -14.84 -5.34
C LYS A 103 6.08 -14.56 -3.92
N PHE A 104 5.27 -13.88 -3.09
CA PHE A 104 5.64 -13.54 -1.71
C PHE A 104 5.81 -14.74 -0.78
N GLN A 105 5.31 -15.93 -1.12
CA GLN A 105 5.57 -17.15 -0.32
C GLN A 105 7.06 -17.53 -0.34
N HIS A 106 7.76 -17.16 -1.41
CA HIS A 106 9.12 -17.63 -1.70
C HIS A 106 10.19 -16.54 -1.58
N VAL A 107 9.80 -15.27 -1.46
CA VAL A 107 10.71 -14.12 -1.32
C VAL A 107 11.70 -14.32 -0.17
N ALA A 108 12.98 -14.07 -0.41
CA ALA A 108 14.05 -14.27 0.55
C ALA A 108 14.99 -13.07 0.65
N THR A 109 15.10 -12.24 -0.38
CA THR A 109 16.03 -11.10 -0.42
C THR A 109 15.32 -9.79 -0.76
N LEU A 110 15.97 -8.66 -0.51
CA LEU A 110 15.44 -7.36 -0.94
C LEU A 110 15.37 -7.28 -2.46
N THR A 111 16.37 -7.87 -3.15
CA THR A 111 16.40 -8.01 -4.61
C THR A 111 15.17 -8.75 -5.14
N ASP A 112 14.71 -9.82 -4.47
CA ASP A 112 13.49 -10.53 -4.87
C ASP A 112 12.27 -9.60 -4.81
N VAL A 113 12.16 -8.78 -3.76
CA VAL A 113 11.06 -7.81 -3.59
C VAL A 113 11.09 -6.77 -4.73
N GLU A 114 12.27 -6.24 -5.04
CA GLU A 114 12.47 -5.26 -6.10
C GLU A 114 12.11 -5.83 -7.49
N GLN A 115 12.53 -7.07 -7.78
CA GLN A 115 12.16 -7.77 -9.02
C GLN A 115 10.66 -8.04 -9.13
N ILE A 116 10.01 -8.44 -8.03
CA ILE A 116 8.56 -8.63 -8.00
C ILE A 116 7.85 -7.30 -8.31
N ALA A 117 8.33 -6.20 -7.72
CA ALA A 117 7.78 -4.87 -7.94
C ALA A 117 7.91 -4.42 -9.40
N GLU A 118 9.10 -4.56 -9.98
CA GLU A 118 9.37 -4.22 -11.39
C GLU A 118 8.47 -5.00 -12.35
N GLN A 119 8.40 -6.33 -12.20
CA GLN A 119 7.53 -7.18 -13.02
C GLN A 119 6.06 -6.80 -12.88
N HIS A 120 5.62 -6.49 -11.65
CA HIS A 120 4.24 -6.11 -11.38
C HIS A 120 3.87 -4.77 -12.01
N LEU A 121 4.76 -3.78 -11.94
CA LEU A 121 4.59 -2.48 -12.57
C LEU A 121 4.53 -2.61 -14.10
N ALA A 122 5.48 -3.34 -14.70
CA ALA A 122 5.51 -3.57 -16.14
C ALA A 122 4.25 -4.28 -16.65
N THR A 123 3.82 -5.36 -15.98
CA THR A 123 2.62 -6.12 -16.36
C THR A 123 1.36 -5.25 -16.25
N THR A 124 1.28 -4.41 -15.21
CA THR A 124 0.13 -3.53 -15.02
C THR A 124 0.06 -2.44 -16.08
N ALA A 125 1.20 -1.84 -16.45
CA ALA A 125 1.30 -0.83 -17.50
C ALA A 125 0.89 -1.39 -18.88
N ILE A 126 1.38 -2.59 -19.22
CA ILE A 126 0.99 -3.26 -20.47
C ILE A 126 -0.53 -3.50 -20.51
N MET A 127 -1.11 -4.00 -19.42
CA MET A 127 -2.55 -4.26 -19.34
C MET A 127 -3.38 -2.97 -19.48
N SER A 128 -2.93 -1.86 -18.88
CA SER A 128 -3.62 -0.57 -19.06
C SER A 128 -3.55 -0.07 -20.50
N ASP A 129 -2.42 -0.27 -21.19
CA ASP A 129 -2.26 0.15 -22.58
C ASP A 129 -3.15 -0.67 -23.53
N PHE A 130 -3.26 -1.97 -23.31
CA PHE A 130 -4.16 -2.84 -24.08
C PHE A 130 -5.64 -2.49 -23.88
N VAL A 131 -6.06 -2.22 -22.64
CA VAL A 131 -7.45 -1.80 -22.37
C VAL A 131 -7.72 -0.40 -22.94
N GLY A 132 -6.74 0.52 -22.89
CA GLY A 132 -6.85 1.86 -23.44
C GLY A 132 -7.01 1.90 -24.97
N GLN A 133 -6.44 0.93 -25.69
CA GLN A 133 -6.58 0.82 -27.15
C GLN A 133 -7.87 0.12 -27.59
N ALA A 134 -8.48 -0.72 -26.75
CA ALA A 134 -9.67 -1.50 -27.09
C ALA A 134 -10.99 -0.69 -27.09
N PHE A 135 -10.95 0.62 -26.81
CA PHE A 135 -12.14 1.48 -26.68
C PHE A 135 -12.04 2.77 -27.51
N VAL A 136 -11.63 2.68 -28.78
CA VAL A 136 -11.95 3.72 -29.77
C VAL A 136 -13.18 3.25 -30.53
N PRO A 137 -14.40 3.74 -30.23
CA PRO A 137 -15.54 3.44 -31.06
C PRO A 137 -15.27 4.04 -32.44
N ALA A 138 -15.25 3.20 -33.47
CA ALA A 138 -15.27 3.66 -34.85
C ALA A 138 -16.59 4.43 -35.06
N THR A 139 -16.54 5.75 -34.98
CA THR A 139 -17.62 6.62 -35.44
C THR A 139 -17.68 6.51 -36.95
N ALA A 140 -18.76 5.91 -37.44
CA ALA A 140 -19.25 6.01 -38.82
C ALA A 140 -20.58 6.79 -38.79
#